data_AF-A0A0X8KCZ8-F1
#
_entry.id   AF-A0A0X8KCZ8-F1
#
_cell.length_a   1.000
_cell.length_b   1.000
_cell.length_c   1.000
_cell.angle_alpha   90.00
_cell.angle_beta   90.00
_cell.angle_gamma   90.00
#
_symmetry.space_group_name_H-M   'P 1'
#
loop_
_entity.id
_entity.type
_entity.pdbx_description
1 polymer ?
#
loop_
_entity_poly.entity_id
_entity_poly.type
_entity_poly.pdbx_seq_one_letter_code
_entity_poly.pdbx_strand_id
1 'polypeptide(L)'
;MLAALLTACTSLLSGCSFLVTTEHGAPYTPDDVIAMLEEEFADYGPHIVLQSAETEKPAPMQRNTYVLYDEANDFTFSCTAYVRHCTLPVPQPFAQRAADADHAYAAAYAVHLNPRIGEVAAQHRLYAATTEEAAALRDSKVKRPAGTNDEVSLFRGGNFIFADEDTRPEEMVYALREIHHLYAPKGHGAVPSALHGRDITFYYLPKAETDRTKAIELTFFTLWSDDWKGTLANKLHHQGDKYDTAAMEKELADNFASMLHSARANAQWKKVKKNA
;
A
#
# COMPACT_ATOMS: atom_id res chain seq x y z
N MET A 1 -9.29 0.43 51.80
CA MET A 1 -9.82 0.62 50.43
C MET A 1 -8.78 1.12 49.42
N LEU A 2 -7.77 1.93 49.80
CA LEU A 2 -6.69 2.32 48.86
C LEU A 2 -5.81 1.15 48.39
N ALA A 3 -5.50 0.18 49.27
CA ALA A 3 -4.63 -0.94 48.92
C ALA A 3 -5.25 -1.85 47.85
N ALA A 4 -6.58 -2.04 47.87
CA ALA A 4 -7.31 -2.89 46.93
C ALA A 4 -7.45 -2.26 45.52
N LEU A 5 -7.50 -0.92 45.42
CA LEU A 5 -7.49 -0.23 44.12
C LEU A 5 -6.11 -0.32 43.46
N LEU A 6 -5.02 -0.25 44.23
CA LEU A 6 -3.65 -0.40 43.71
C LEU A 6 -3.32 -1.86 43.32
N THR A 7 -3.91 -2.86 43.99
CA THR A 7 -3.75 -4.27 43.58
C THR A 7 -4.61 -4.64 42.37
N ALA A 8 -5.80 -4.04 42.21
CA ALA A 8 -6.59 -4.20 40.99
C ALA A 8 -5.93 -3.52 39.77
N CYS A 9 -5.22 -2.41 39.97
CA CYS A 9 -4.43 -1.79 38.89
C CYS A 9 -3.21 -2.63 38.48
N THR A 10 -2.61 -3.43 39.37
CA THR A 10 -1.45 -4.26 39.02
C THR A 10 -1.84 -5.59 38.37
N SER A 11 -3.01 -6.14 38.66
CA SER A 11 -3.55 -7.32 37.97
C SER A 11 -4.26 -7.00 36.63
N LEU A 12 -4.65 -5.74 36.40
CA LEU A 12 -5.11 -5.26 35.08
C LEU A 12 -3.97 -4.83 34.14
N LEU A 13 -2.72 -4.78 34.64
CA LEU A 13 -1.53 -4.44 33.87
C LEU A 13 -0.82 -5.66 33.27
N SER A 14 -1.31 -6.89 33.48
CA SER A 14 -0.66 -8.12 32.99
C SER A 14 -1.28 -8.71 31.72
N GLY A 15 -2.03 -7.94 30.93
CA GLY A 15 -2.66 -8.52 29.73
C GLY A 15 -3.32 -7.59 28.72
N CYS A 16 -3.25 -6.27 28.87
CA CYS A 16 -3.74 -5.33 27.86
C CYS A 16 -2.71 -4.23 27.69
N SER A 17 -2.16 -4.08 26.50
CA SER A 17 -1.10 -3.13 26.16
C SER A 17 -1.61 -1.69 26.30
N PHE A 18 -1.54 -1.12 27.50
CA PHE A 18 -2.04 0.22 27.78
C PHE A 18 -1.26 1.26 26.96
N LEU A 19 -1.97 2.07 26.16
CA LEU A 19 -1.35 3.08 25.28
C LEU A 19 -0.54 4.12 26.07
N VAL A 20 -0.98 4.47 27.28
CA VAL A 20 -0.35 5.50 28.11
C VAL A 20 0.75 4.89 28.98
N THR A 21 1.84 5.63 29.13
CA THR A 21 3.00 5.25 29.93
C THR A 21 3.65 6.49 30.55
N THR A 22 4.81 6.32 31.19
CA THR A 22 5.67 7.42 31.63
C THR A 22 6.88 7.53 30.70
N GLU A 23 7.62 8.64 30.76
CA GLU A 23 8.82 8.83 29.94
C GLU A 23 9.92 7.76 30.18
N HIS A 24 9.85 7.07 31.32
CA HIS A 24 10.77 5.99 31.70
C HIS A 24 10.13 4.60 31.56
N GLY A 25 8.87 4.52 31.12
CA GLY A 25 8.22 3.26 30.87
C GLY A 25 8.78 2.56 29.63
N ALA A 26 8.59 1.24 29.57
CA ALA A 26 8.98 0.45 28.41
C ALA A 26 8.04 0.72 27.21
N PRO A 27 8.56 0.67 25.96
CA PRO A 27 7.73 0.64 24.76
C PRO A 27 6.94 -0.69 24.67
N TYR A 28 6.15 -0.87 23.61
CA TYR A 28 5.52 -2.17 23.34
C TYR A 28 6.57 -3.28 23.28
N THR A 29 6.26 -4.42 23.90
CA THR A 29 7.08 -5.64 23.80
C THR A 29 6.90 -6.26 22.42
N PRO A 30 7.78 -7.19 22.00
CA PRO A 30 7.56 -7.95 20.78
C PRO A 30 6.19 -8.66 20.76
N ASP A 31 5.78 -9.28 21.86
CA ASP A 31 4.49 -9.99 21.95
C ASP A 31 3.30 -9.04 21.79
N ASP A 32 3.37 -7.83 22.36
CA ASP A 32 2.34 -6.80 22.14
C ASP A 32 2.24 -6.44 20.65
N VAL A 33 3.39 -6.24 19.98
CA VAL A 33 3.44 -5.88 18.55
C VAL A 33 2.89 -7.01 17.68
N ILE A 34 3.29 -8.25 17.95
CA ILE A 34 2.80 -9.43 17.23
C ILE A 34 1.29 -9.55 17.37
N ALA A 35 0.75 -9.46 18.58
CA ALA A 35 -0.69 -9.56 18.83
C ALA A 35 -1.48 -8.45 18.09
N MET A 36 -0.98 -7.20 18.12
CA MET A 36 -1.62 -6.10 17.38
C MET A 36 -1.64 -6.36 15.87
N LEU A 37 -0.54 -6.85 15.30
CA LEU A 37 -0.45 -7.15 13.87
C LEU A 37 -1.33 -8.33 13.45
N GLU A 38 -1.33 -9.42 14.22
CA GLU A 38 -2.16 -10.59 13.93
C GLU A 38 -3.66 -10.27 14.04
N GLU A 39 -4.05 -9.35 14.91
CA GLU A 39 -5.42 -8.83 14.99
C GLU A 39 -5.74 -7.91 13.80
N GLU A 40 -4.92 -6.90 13.53
CA GLU A 40 -5.17 -5.90 12.48
C GLU A 40 -5.15 -6.51 11.07
N PHE A 41 -4.25 -7.45 10.82
CA PHE A 41 -4.06 -8.11 9.53
C PHE A 41 -4.62 -9.53 9.48
N ALA A 42 -5.58 -9.88 10.35
CA ALA A 42 -6.15 -11.23 10.44
C ALA A 42 -6.64 -11.79 9.09
N ASP A 43 -7.18 -10.95 8.20
CA ASP A 43 -7.67 -11.38 6.88
C ASP A 43 -6.56 -11.76 5.88
N TYR A 44 -5.33 -11.37 6.17
CA TYR A 44 -4.12 -11.71 5.41
C TYR A 44 -3.45 -12.99 5.96
N GLY A 45 -3.98 -13.57 7.04
CA GLY A 45 -3.51 -14.80 7.66
C GLY A 45 -2.04 -14.80 8.12
N PRO A 46 -1.53 -13.73 8.76
CA PRO A 46 -0.16 -13.69 9.26
C PRO A 46 0.11 -14.76 10.32
N HIS A 47 1.36 -15.23 10.37
CA HIS A 47 1.88 -15.93 11.55
C HIS A 47 3.27 -15.39 11.90
N ILE A 48 3.34 -14.50 12.90
CA ILE A 48 4.52 -13.66 13.09
C ILE A 48 5.37 -14.16 14.27
N VAL A 49 6.67 -14.31 14.03
CA VAL A 49 7.66 -14.71 15.04
C VAL A 49 8.78 -13.69 15.17
N LEU A 50 9.27 -13.50 16.39
CA LEU A 50 10.41 -12.63 16.68
C LEU A 50 11.73 -13.28 16.26
N GLN A 51 12.51 -12.59 15.42
CA GLN A 51 13.86 -13.01 15.04
C GLN A 51 14.93 -12.36 15.93
N SER A 52 14.81 -11.06 16.16
CA SER A 52 15.74 -10.33 17.04
C SER A 52 15.12 -9.07 17.61
N ALA A 53 15.58 -8.66 18.79
CA ALA A 53 15.20 -7.41 19.43
C ALA A 53 16.44 -6.66 19.90
N GLU A 54 16.49 -5.36 19.61
CA GLU A 54 17.58 -4.48 20.00
C GLU A 54 17.02 -3.20 20.65
N THR A 55 17.67 -2.73 21.72
CA THR A 55 17.39 -1.40 22.27
C THR A 55 18.28 -0.37 21.58
N GLU A 56 17.71 0.36 20.62
CA GLU A 56 18.41 1.41 19.88
C GLU A 56 18.68 2.64 20.78
N LYS A 57 17.74 2.96 21.68
CA LYS A 57 17.86 4.09 22.61
C LYS A 57 17.32 3.70 23.99
N PRO A 58 18.12 3.80 25.07
CA PRO A 58 17.63 3.55 26.42
C PRO A 58 16.72 4.67 26.92
N ALA A 59 16.03 4.43 28.04
CA ALA A 59 15.23 5.44 28.72
C ALA A 59 16.06 6.68 29.13
N PRO A 60 15.46 7.89 29.18
CA PRO A 60 14.05 8.20 28.90
C PRO A 60 13.70 8.24 27.40
N MET A 61 12.42 8.04 27.09
CA MET A 61 11.89 7.88 25.73
C MET A 61 12.64 6.76 25.01
N GLN A 62 12.55 5.56 25.60
CA GLN A 62 13.17 4.36 25.08
C GLN A 62 12.62 4.01 23.70
N ARG A 63 13.51 3.50 22.84
CA ARG A 63 13.20 3.01 21.50
C ARG A 63 13.89 1.66 21.28
N ASN A 64 13.09 0.69 20.85
CA ASN A 64 13.53 -0.64 20.50
C ASN A 64 13.22 -0.90 19.03
N THR A 65 14.09 -1.68 18.39
CA THR A 65 13.89 -2.19 17.03
C THR A 65 13.70 -3.70 17.12
N TYR A 66 12.70 -4.21 16.40
CA TYR A 66 12.39 -5.62 16.30
C TYR A 66 12.51 -6.05 14.85
N VAL A 67 13.11 -7.21 14.63
CA VAL A 67 13.08 -7.93 13.34
C VAL A 67 12.11 -9.08 13.52
N LEU A 68 11.07 -9.09 12.70
CA LEU A 68 9.96 -10.03 12.74
C LEU A 68 9.91 -10.79 11.42
N TYR A 69 9.49 -12.05 11.48
CA TYR A 69 9.31 -12.91 10.32
C TYR A 69 7.88 -13.44 10.30
N ASP A 70 7.20 -13.28 9.17
CA ASP A 70 5.89 -13.90 8.94
C ASP A 70 6.09 -15.27 8.28
N GLU A 71 5.86 -16.34 9.04
CA GLU A 71 6.03 -17.71 8.57
C GLU A 71 4.96 -18.12 7.56
N ALA A 72 3.77 -17.50 7.59
CA ALA A 72 2.68 -17.83 6.69
C ALA A 72 2.89 -17.22 5.30
N ASN A 73 3.42 -16.00 5.26
CA ASN A 73 3.65 -15.24 4.03
C ASN A 73 5.12 -15.21 3.58
N ASP A 74 6.04 -15.82 4.34
CA ASP A 74 7.46 -15.98 4.00
C ASP A 74 8.18 -14.65 3.70
N PHE A 75 8.08 -13.68 4.61
CA PHE A 75 8.85 -12.44 4.53
C PHE A 75 9.30 -11.92 5.89
N THR A 76 10.41 -11.19 5.89
CA THR A 76 10.97 -10.53 7.08
C THR A 76 10.73 -9.02 6.97
N PHE A 77 10.43 -8.40 8.11
CA PHE A 77 10.30 -6.95 8.22
C PHE A 77 10.86 -6.46 9.56
N SER A 78 11.21 -5.18 9.62
CA SER A 78 11.71 -4.54 10.83
C SER A 78 10.79 -3.41 11.23
N CYS A 79 10.46 -3.33 12.50
CA CYS A 79 9.67 -2.25 13.07
C CYS A 79 10.32 -1.69 14.34
N THR A 80 9.88 -0.51 14.72
CA THR A 80 10.35 0.24 15.86
C THR A 80 9.22 0.44 16.85
N ALA A 81 9.42 0.01 18.09
CA ALA A 81 8.54 0.30 19.21
C ALA A 81 9.20 1.35 20.12
N TYR A 82 8.47 2.42 20.46
CA TYR A 82 9.03 3.55 21.19
C TYR A 82 8.05 4.24 22.12
N VAL A 83 8.61 4.98 23.07
CA VAL A 83 7.86 5.91 23.92
C VAL A 83 8.06 7.32 23.41
N ARG A 84 6.96 8.06 23.25
CA ARG A 84 6.96 9.47 22.86
C ARG A 84 6.12 10.30 23.83
N HIS A 85 6.34 11.62 23.84
CA HIS A 85 5.44 12.52 24.56
C HIS A 85 4.00 12.34 24.07
N CYS A 86 3.05 12.42 25.01
CA CYS A 86 1.64 12.48 24.68
C CYS A 86 1.36 13.72 23.82
N THR A 87 0.62 13.53 22.73
CA THR A 87 0.11 14.63 21.89
C THR A 87 -1.15 15.26 22.47
N LEU A 88 -1.80 14.60 23.43
CA LEU A 88 -2.96 15.11 24.15
C LEU A 88 -2.55 16.18 25.18
N PRO A 89 -3.41 17.20 25.45
CA PRO A 89 -3.15 18.24 26.44
C PRO A 89 -3.35 17.69 27.87
N VAL A 90 -2.46 16.79 28.28
CA VAL A 90 -2.40 16.22 29.63
C VAL A 90 -1.19 16.78 30.38
N PRO A 91 -1.29 17.01 31.72
CA PRO A 91 -0.15 17.50 32.49
C PRO A 91 1.01 16.51 32.43
N GLN A 92 2.26 16.97 32.35
CA GLN A 92 3.41 16.08 32.52
C GLN A 92 3.30 15.30 33.86
N PRO A 93 3.73 14.02 33.94
CA PRO A 93 4.72 13.34 33.10
C PRO A 93 4.15 12.17 32.26
N PHE A 94 3.01 12.36 31.59
CA PHE A 94 2.43 11.31 30.74
C PHE A 94 3.14 11.21 29.38
N ALA A 95 3.47 9.98 28.99
CA ALA A 95 3.96 9.61 27.68
C ALA A 95 3.03 8.54 27.06
N GLN A 96 3.28 8.19 25.80
CA GLN A 96 2.52 7.17 25.09
C GLN A 96 3.46 6.19 24.38
N ARG A 97 3.04 4.92 24.38
CA ARG A 97 3.66 3.88 23.55
C ARG A 97 3.20 4.06 22.10
N ALA A 98 4.10 3.82 21.17
CA ALA A 98 3.83 3.81 19.74
C ALA A 98 4.71 2.75 19.07
N ALA A 99 4.26 2.29 17.91
CA ALA A 99 5.05 1.48 17.00
C ALA A 99 4.70 1.89 15.57
N ASP A 100 5.63 1.68 14.64
CA ASP A 100 5.42 1.80 13.18
C ASP A 100 5.19 0.42 12.52
N ALA A 101 4.78 -0.56 13.34
CA ALA A 101 4.72 -1.96 12.96
C ALA A 101 3.68 -2.24 11.87
N ASP A 102 2.53 -1.56 11.93
CA ASP A 102 1.45 -1.62 10.93
C ASP A 102 1.96 -1.22 9.54
N HIS A 103 2.63 -0.08 9.45
CA HIS A 103 3.21 0.43 8.22
C HIS A 103 4.35 -0.47 7.72
N ALA A 104 5.24 -0.91 8.61
CA ALA A 104 6.36 -1.77 8.27
C ALA A 104 5.88 -3.13 7.71
N TYR A 105 4.90 -3.75 8.38
CA TYR A 105 4.28 -4.99 7.92
C TYR A 105 3.59 -4.80 6.57
N ALA A 106 2.75 -3.78 6.43
CA ALA A 106 2.03 -3.50 5.18
C ALA A 106 2.97 -3.21 4.00
N ALA A 107 4.09 -2.52 4.24
CA ALA A 107 5.11 -2.26 3.22
C ALA A 107 5.79 -3.55 2.75
N ALA A 108 6.17 -4.43 3.69
CA ALA A 108 6.77 -5.72 3.37
C ALA A 108 5.77 -6.66 2.67
N TYR A 109 4.52 -6.70 3.14
CA TYR A 109 3.44 -7.47 2.50
C TYR A 109 3.20 -7.00 1.05
N ALA A 110 3.20 -5.69 0.80
CA ALA A 110 3.06 -5.16 -0.56
C ALA A 110 4.23 -5.54 -1.49
N VAL A 111 5.43 -5.76 -0.96
CA VAL A 111 6.56 -6.32 -1.73
C VAL A 111 6.35 -7.81 -1.98
N HIS A 112 5.92 -8.56 -0.96
CA HIS A 112 5.56 -9.97 -1.08
C HIS A 112 4.49 -10.22 -2.17
N LEU A 113 3.52 -9.31 -2.36
CA LEU A 113 2.49 -9.44 -3.40
C LEU A 113 3.01 -9.22 -4.84
N ASN A 114 4.18 -8.60 -5.05
CA ASN A 114 4.62 -8.20 -6.40
C ASN A 114 4.70 -9.37 -7.41
N PRO A 115 5.26 -10.54 -7.09
CA PRO A 115 5.24 -11.70 -7.98
C PRO A 115 3.82 -12.11 -8.38
N ARG A 116 2.89 -12.14 -7.42
CA ARG A 116 1.49 -12.51 -7.67
C ARG A 116 0.77 -11.49 -8.53
N ILE A 117 1.03 -10.20 -8.31
CA ILE A 117 0.53 -9.12 -9.19
C ILE A 117 1.08 -9.30 -10.62
N GLY A 118 2.34 -9.70 -10.76
CA GLY A 118 2.94 -10.05 -12.05
C GLY A 118 2.22 -11.20 -12.75
N GLU A 119 1.88 -12.25 -12.02
CA GLU A 119 1.09 -13.39 -12.55
C GLU A 119 -0.31 -12.96 -13.01
N VAL A 120 -1.03 -12.20 -12.19
CA VAL A 120 -2.36 -11.67 -12.54
C VAL A 120 -2.28 -10.79 -13.79
N ALA A 121 -1.32 -9.86 -13.84
CA ALA A 121 -1.12 -9.03 -15.02
C ALA A 121 -0.85 -9.88 -16.28
N ALA A 122 0.02 -10.89 -16.18
CA ALA A 122 0.35 -11.76 -17.30
C ALA A 122 -0.86 -12.56 -17.81
N GLN A 123 -1.73 -13.05 -16.91
CA GLN A 123 -2.98 -13.75 -17.26
C GLN A 123 -3.90 -12.87 -18.13
N HIS A 124 -3.86 -11.56 -17.90
CA HIS A 124 -4.64 -10.55 -18.61
C HIS A 124 -3.90 -9.90 -19.79
N ARG A 125 -2.76 -10.47 -20.23
CA ARG A 125 -1.91 -9.91 -21.31
C ARG A 125 -1.45 -8.48 -21.02
N LEU A 126 -1.15 -8.25 -19.75
CA LEU A 126 -0.50 -7.05 -19.24
C LEU A 126 0.87 -7.44 -18.70
N TYR A 127 1.67 -6.43 -18.40
CA TYR A 127 2.94 -6.62 -17.74
C TYR A 127 3.00 -5.75 -16.48
N ALA A 128 3.25 -6.34 -15.31
CA ALA A 128 3.55 -5.57 -14.10
C ALA A 128 5.07 -5.46 -13.91
N ALA A 129 5.56 -4.27 -13.58
CA ALA A 129 6.96 -4.08 -13.23
C ALA A 129 7.33 -4.87 -11.97
N THR A 130 8.51 -5.48 -11.97
CA THR A 130 9.11 -6.07 -10.77
C THR A 130 9.43 -5.00 -9.73
N THR A 131 9.73 -5.41 -8.48
CA THR A 131 10.13 -4.50 -7.40
C THR A 131 11.32 -3.63 -7.82
N GLU A 132 12.33 -4.26 -8.44
CA GLU A 132 13.58 -3.66 -8.88
C GLU A 132 13.35 -2.69 -10.04
N GLU A 133 12.55 -3.09 -11.04
CA GLU A 133 12.21 -2.22 -12.16
C GLU A 133 11.36 -1.03 -11.72
N ALA A 134 10.39 -1.24 -10.82
CA ALA A 134 9.59 -0.13 -10.27
C ALA A 134 10.48 0.87 -9.51
N ALA A 135 11.48 0.39 -8.75
CA ALA A 135 12.47 1.24 -8.12
C ALA A 135 13.29 2.04 -9.15
N ALA A 136 13.84 1.36 -10.16
CA ALA A 136 14.61 2.02 -11.23
C ALA A 136 13.78 3.07 -12.00
N LEU A 137 12.50 2.78 -12.25
CA LEU A 137 11.58 3.71 -12.92
C LEU A 137 11.28 4.94 -12.07
N ARG A 138 11.09 4.80 -10.75
CA ARG A 138 10.95 5.94 -9.84
C ARG A 138 12.22 6.80 -9.82
N ASP A 139 13.39 6.16 -9.85
CA ASP A 139 14.69 6.84 -9.83
C ASP A 139 15.09 7.48 -11.16
N SER A 140 14.40 7.12 -12.26
CA SER A 140 14.67 7.66 -13.60
C SER A 140 14.42 9.16 -13.74
N LYS A 141 13.71 9.79 -12.77
CA LYS A 141 13.32 11.22 -12.77
C LYS A 141 12.59 11.68 -14.03
N VAL A 142 12.05 10.74 -14.83
CA VAL A 142 11.27 11.06 -16.01
C VAL A 142 9.98 11.74 -15.60
N LYS A 143 9.70 12.84 -16.27
CA LYS A 143 8.53 13.67 -15.99
C LYS A 143 7.52 13.60 -17.12
N ARG A 144 6.27 13.84 -16.74
CA ARG A 144 5.17 14.08 -17.67
C ARG A 144 4.54 15.44 -17.40
N PRO A 145 3.94 16.06 -18.42
CA PRO A 145 3.12 17.25 -18.21
C PRO A 145 1.90 16.91 -17.34
N ALA A 146 1.59 17.81 -16.41
CA ALA A 146 0.37 17.83 -15.63
C ALA A 146 -0.22 19.23 -15.72
N GLY A 147 -1.25 19.42 -16.56
CA GLY A 147 -1.80 20.75 -16.81
C GLY A 147 -0.88 21.64 -17.65
N THR A 148 -1.11 22.94 -17.61
CA THR A 148 -0.57 23.89 -18.60
C THR A 148 0.91 24.21 -18.39
N ASN A 149 1.42 24.15 -17.15
CA ASN A 149 2.81 24.50 -16.81
C ASN A 149 3.45 23.62 -15.72
N ASP A 150 2.80 22.55 -15.25
CA ASP A 150 3.39 21.70 -14.22
C ASP A 150 3.96 20.42 -14.84
N GLU A 151 5.10 20.00 -14.31
CA GLU A 151 5.69 18.71 -14.60
C GLU A 151 5.74 17.87 -13.34
N VAL A 152 5.34 16.62 -13.47
CA VAL A 152 5.28 15.68 -12.36
C VAL A 152 6.00 14.40 -12.76
N SER A 153 6.56 13.69 -11.78
CA SER A 153 7.18 12.38 -12.04
C SER A 153 6.17 11.47 -12.74
N LEU A 154 6.60 10.82 -13.82
CA LEU A 154 5.82 9.83 -14.55
C LEU A 154 5.57 8.58 -13.68
N PHE A 155 6.53 8.25 -12.82
CA PHE A 155 6.49 7.12 -11.89
C PHE A 155 6.53 7.64 -10.46
N ARG A 156 5.40 7.57 -9.73
CA ARG A 156 5.26 8.16 -8.39
C ARG A 156 5.30 7.12 -7.27
N GLY A 157 4.44 6.11 -7.32
CA GLY A 157 4.34 5.12 -6.26
C GLY A 157 3.43 3.95 -6.62
N GLY A 158 3.51 2.89 -5.81
CA GLY A 158 2.69 1.69 -5.95
C GLY A 158 3.14 0.75 -7.08
N ASN A 159 2.17 0.14 -7.77
CA ASN A 159 2.42 -0.83 -8.84
C ASN A 159 2.27 -0.20 -10.23
N PHE A 160 3.17 -0.54 -11.14
CA PHE A 160 3.15 -0.08 -12.53
C PHE A 160 2.76 -1.23 -13.45
N ILE A 161 1.64 -1.06 -14.15
CA ILE A 161 1.07 -2.05 -15.07
C ILE A 161 1.10 -1.48 -16.48
N PHE A 162 1.64 -2.24 -17.42
CA PHE A 162 1.86 -1.84 -18.80
C PHE A 162 0.92 -2.64 -19.71
N ALA A 163 0.15 -1.90 -20.50
CA ALA A 163 -0.68 -2.36 -21.59
C ALA A 163 -0.01 -2.07 -22.94
N ASP A 164 -0.32 -2.86 -23.95
CA ASP A 164 0.16 -2.68 -25.31
C ASP A 164 -1.01 -2.53 -26.32
N GLU A 165 -0.70 -2.60 -27.62
CA GLU A 165 -1.71 -2.53 -28.68
C GLU A 165 -2.69 -3.70 -28.71
N ASP A 166 -2.32 -4.85 -28.15
CA ASP A 166 -3.12 -6.09 -28.13
C ASP A 166 -3.97 -6.19 -26.86
N THR A 167 -3.67 -5.40 -25.82
CA THR A 167 -4.45 -5.34 -24.58
C THR A 167 -5.89 -4.87 -24.85
N ARG A 168 -6.85 -5.65 -24.34
CA ARG A 168 -8.28 -5.28 -24.36
C ARG A 168 -8.64 -4.47 -23.10
N PRO A 169 -9.48 -3.43 -23.19
CA PRO A 169 -9.86 -2.61 -22.04
C PRO A 169 -10.48 -3.41 -20.88
N GLU A 170 -11.23 -4.46 -21.18
CA GLU A 170 -11.87 -5.32 -20.17
C GLU A 170 -10.83 -6.09 -19.34
N GLU A 171 -9.72 -6.49 -19.96
CA GLU A 171 -8.62 -7.18 -19.26
C GLU A 171 -7.94 -6.27 -18.23
N MET A 172 -7.89 -4.96 -18.51
CA MET A 172 -7.37 -3.97 -17.56
C MET A 172 -8.28 -3.85 -16.32
N VAL A 173 -9.60 -3.90 -16.52
CA VAL A 173 -10.58 -3.89 -15.43
C VAL A 173 -10.49 -5.16 -14.61
N TYR A 174 -10.41 -6.33 -15.25
CA TYR A 174 -10.28 -7.61 -14.55
C TYR A 174 -8.98 -7.71 -13.76
N ALA A 175 -7.85 -7.34 -14.36
CA ALA A 175 -6.56 -7.31 -13.66
C ALA A 175 -6.61 -6.35 -12.45
N LEU A 176 -7.17 -5.15 -12.61
CA LEU A 176 -7.31 -4.21 -11.49
C LEU A 176 -8.17 -4.78 -10.37
N ARG A 177 -9.29 -5.42 -10.70
CA ARG A 177 -10.17 -6.06 -9.71
C ARG A 177 -9.49 -7.21 -8.98
N GLU A 178 -8.78 -8.07 -9.68
CA GLU A 178 -8.04 -9.17 -9.05
C GLU A 178 -6.91 -8.64 -8.16
N ILE A 179 -6.17 -7.63 -8.61
CA ILE A 179 -5.15 -6.96 -7.79
C ILE A 179 -5.77 -6.28 -6.56
N HIS A 180 -6.94 -5.65 -6.69
CA HIS A 180 -7.68 -5.10 -5.55
C HIS A 180 -7.96 -6.19 -4.51
N HIS A 181 -8.45 -7.36 -4.92
CA HIS A 181 -8.71 -8.47 -4.00
C HIS A 181 -7.44 -9.05 -3.34
N LEU A 182 -6.27 -8.96 -4.00
CA LEU A 182 -4.99 -9.32 -3.36
C LEU A 182 -4.63 -8.37 -2.21
N TYR A 183 -4.94 -7.07 -2.37
CA TYR A 183 -4.69 -6.04 -1.37
C TYR A 183 -5.78 -5.90 -0.31
N ALA A 184 -7.01 -6.34 -0.60
CA ALA A 184 -8.16 -6.26 0.29
C ALA A 184 -8.88 -7.63 0.32
N PRO A 185 -8.23 -8.68 0.84
CA PRO A 185 -8.88 -9.98 0.98
C PRO A 185 -10.16 -9.82 1.80
N LYS A 186 -11.24 -10.48 1.34
CA LYS A 186 -12.59 -10.37 1.93
C LYS A 186 -13.18 -8.93 1.97
N GLY A 187 -12.59 -7.99 1.23
CA GLY A 187 -13.03 -6.59 1.20
C GLY A 187 -12.43 -5.70 2.29
N HIS A 188 -11.43 -6.19 3.04
CA HIS A 188 -10.80 -5.44 4.13
C HIS A 188 -9.40 -4.94 3.73
N GLY A 189 -9.29 -3.65 3.39
CA GLY A 189 -8.04 -3.03 2.93
C GLY A 189 -7.11 -2.53 4.04
N ALA A 190 -6.77 -3.36 5.04
CA ALA A 190 -5.82 -2.98 6.10
C ALA A 190 -4.43 -2.62 5.56
N VAL A 191 -3.90 -3.39 4.59
CA VAL A 191 -2.60 -3.09 3.96
C VAL A 191 -2.61 -1.74 3.23
N PRO A 192 -3.55 -1.47 2.30
CA PRO A 192 -3.66 -0.13 1.71
C PRO A 192 -3.89 0.98 2.74
N SER A 193 -4.67 0.74 3.81
CA SER A 193 -4.92 1.72 4.88
C SER A 193 -3.64 2.12 5.62
N ALA A 194 -2.84 1.14 6.05
CA ALA A 194 -1.57 1.34 6.73
C ALA A 194 -0.50 2.00 5.84
N LEU A 195 -0.65 1.89 4.51
CA LEU A 195 0.19 2.58 3.52
C LEU A 195 -0.33 3.99 3.16
N HIS A 196 -1.42 4.45 3.76
CA HIS A 196 -2.11 5.69 3.40
C HIS A 196 -2.52 5.74 1.91
N GLY A 197 -2.98 4.60 1.42
CA GLY A 197 -3.32 4.36 0.04
C GLY A 197 -2.25 3.56 -0.70
N ARG A 198 -2.67 2.75 -1.67
CA ARG A 198 -1.78 2.02 -2.58
C ARG A 198 -2.14 2.31 -4.03
N ASP A 199 -1.25 2.96 -4.75
CA ASP A 199 -1.50 3.30 -6.15
C ASP A 199 -1.28 2.11 -7.08
N ILE A 200 -2.20 1.92 -8.03
CA ILE A 200 -2.05 1.04 -9.19
C ILE A 200 -2.14 1.92 -10.42
N THR A 201 -1.05 2.03 -11.17
CA THR A 201 -0.97 2.92 -12.34
C THR A 201 -0.85 2.11 -13.62
N PHE A 202 -1.74 2.40 -14.56
CA PHE A 202 -1.73 1.83 -15.90
C PHE A 202 -1.01 2.74 -16.88
N TYR A 203 -0.11 2.14 -17.65
CA TYR A 203 0.65 2.79 -18.71
C TYR A 203 0.40 2.07 -20.03
N TYR A 204 0.51 2.80 -21.13
CA TYR A 204 0.61 2.24 -22.47
C TYR A 204 2.07 2.26 -22.92
N LEU A 205 2.56 1.12 -23.38
CA LEU A 205 3.88 0.97 -24.00
C LEU A 205 3.71 0.14 -25.28
N PRO A 206 4.06 0.67 -26.47
CA PRO A 206 4.00 -0.10 -27.70
C PRO A 206 4.85 -1.36 -27.60
N LYS A 207 4.37 -2.49 -28.13
CA LYS A 207 5.06 -3.80 -28.02
C LYS A 207 6.50 -3.82 -28.54
N ALA A 208 6.78 -3.00 -29.54
CA ALA A 208 8.12 -2.85 -30.11
C ALA A 208 9.08 -1.97 -29.26
N GLU A 209 8.57 -1.28 -28.24
CA GLU A 209 9.36 -0.44 -27.35
C GLU A 209 9.65 -1.17 -26.03
N THR A 210 10.93 -1.42 -25.77
CA THR A 210 11.39 -2.10 -24.56
C THR A 210 11.77 -1.12 -23.45
N ASP A 211 12.01 0.15 -23.79
CA ASP A 211 12.33 1.19 -22.81
C ASP A 211 11.06 1.71 -22.14
N ARG A 212 10.80 1.20 -20.93
CA ARG A 212 9.63 1.54 -20.12
C ARG A 212 9.56 3.01 -19.72
N THR A 213 10.67 3.75 -19.77
CA THR A 213 10.66 5.19 -19.47
C THR A 213 9.89 6.02 -20.50
N LYS A 214 9.64 5.44 -21.68
CA LYS A 214 8.87 6.08 -22.76
C LYS A 214 7.38 5.76 -22.72
N ALA A 215 6.91 5.04 -21.70
CA ALA A 215 5.51 4.72 -21.55
C ALA A 215 4.66 5.99 -21.41
N ILE A 216 3.39 5.88 -21.79
CA ILE A 216 2.39 6.95 -21.65
C ILE A 216 1.47 6.56 -20.50
N GLU A 217 1.41 7.38 -19.45
CA GLU A 217 0.44 7.15 -18.36
C GLU A 217 -0.99 7.23 -18.91
N LEU A 218 -1.80 6.23 -18.61
CA LEU A 218 -3.23 6.20 -18.94
C LEU A 218 -4.01 6.77 -17.76
N THR A 219 -3.91 6.11 -16.61
CA THR A 219 -4.57 6.53 -15.37
C THR A 219 -4.01 5.76 -14.17
N PHE A 220 -4.26 6.27 -12.96
CA PHE A 220 -3.93 5.58 -11.71
C PHE A 220 -5.17 5.42 -10.81
N PHE A 221 -5.12 4.43 -9.92
CA PHE A 221 -6.15 4.13 -8.93
C PHE A 221 -5.48 4.03 -7.58
N THR A 222 -5.98 4.77 -6.59
CA THR A 222 -5.52 4.62 -5.21
C THR A 222 -6.45 3.66 -4.50
N LEU A 223 -5.94 2.49 -4.13
CA LEU A 223 -6.63 1.54 -3.27
C LEU A 223 -6.59 2.09 -1.84
N TRP A 224 -7.74 2.14 -1.19
CA TRP A 224 -7.88 2.53 0.22
C TRP A 224 -8.42 1.33 1.02
N SER A 225 -9.09 1.60 2.14
CA SER A 225 -9.83 0.57 2.91
C SER A 225 -11.14 0.14 2.25
N ASP A 226 -11.52 0.75 1.13
CA ASP A 226 -12.80 0.52 0.45
C ASP A 226 -12.86 -0.84 -0.24
N ASP A 227 -14.06 -1.41 -0.28
CA ASP A 227 -14.34 -2.57 -1.13
C ASP A 227 -14.22 -2.20 -2.64
N TRP A 228 -14.35 -3.20 -3.51
CA TRP A 228 -14.20 -2.99 -4.95
C TRP A 228 -15.22 -1.97 -5.49
N LYS A 229 -16.46 -1.98 -4.96
CA LYS A 229 -17.51 -1.06 -5.36
C LYS A 229 -17.17 0.38 -4.98
N GLY A 230 -16.66 0.59 -3.76
CA GLY A 230 -16.21 1.90 -3.29
C GLY A 230 -15.03 2.43 -4.10
N THR A 231 -14.08 1.56 -4.46
CA THR A 231 -12.95 1.90 -5.33
C THR A 231 -13.43 2.39 -6.71
N LEU A 232 -14.40 1.69 -7.32
CA LEU A 232 -15.02 2.10 -8.58
C LEU A 232 -15.77 3.42 -8.46
N ALA A 233 -16.60 3.58 -7.42
CA ALA A 233 -17.40 4.78 -7.21
C ALA A 233 -16.53 6.02 -7.03
N ASN A 234 -15.44 5.91 -6.25
CA ASN A 234 -14.47 6.98 -6.05
C ASN A 234 -13.82 7.37 -7.39
N LYS A 235 -13.34 6.39 -8.15
CA LYS A 235 -12.66 6.62 -9.43
C LYS A 235 -13.56 7.27 -10.48
N LEU A 236 -14.79 6.80 -10.60
CA LEU A 236 -15.76 7.27 -11.59
C LEU A 236 -16.54 8.51 -11.10
N HIS A 237 -16.27 8.98 -9.89
CA HIS A 237 -16.97 10.09 -9.23
C HIS A 237 -18.50 9.86 -9.08
N HIS A 238 -18.92 8.60 -8.97
CA HIS A 238 -20.31 8.26 -8.69
C HIS A 238 -20.66 8.56 -7.23
N GLN A 239 -21.84 9.15 -7.00
CA GLN A 239 -22.31 9.53 -5.66
C GLN A 239 -23.56 8.73 -5.27
N GLY A 240 -23.48 7.95 -4.19
CA GLY A 240 -24.60 7.20 -3.60
C GLY A 240 -24.65 5.71 -3.98
N ASP A 241 -25.45 4.93 -3.24
CA ASP A 241 -25.36 3.46 -3.21
C ASP A 241 -25.95 2.73 -4.43
N LYS A 242 -26.56 3.46 -5.37
CA LYS A 242 -27.47 2.92 -6.39
C LYS A 242 -26.81 2.42 -7.68
N TYR A 243 -25.50 2.52 -7.80
CA TYR A 243 -24.81 2.11 -9.03
C TYR A 243 -24.49 0.62 -9.01
N ASP A 244 -24.88 -0.06 -10.09
CA ASP A 244 -24.57 -1.47 -10.33
C ASP A 244 -23.07 -1.64 -10.62
N THR A 245 -22.43 -2.59 -9.94
CA THR A 245 -20.99 -2.82 -10.07
C THR A 245 -20.61 -3.23 -11.50
N ALA A 246 -21.41 -4.07 -12.17
CA ALA A 246 -21.12 -4.49 -13.53
C ALA A 246 -21.24 -3.32 -14.53
N ALA A 247 -22.21 -2.43 -14.33
CA ALA A 247 -22.31 -1.19 -15.11
C ALA A 247 -21.08 -0.28 -14.92
N MET A 248 -20.59 -0.11 -13.69
CA MET A 248 -19.37 0.67 -13.42
C MET A 248 -18.11 0.03 -14.00
N GLU A 249 -17.98 -1.30 -13.95
CA GLU A 249 -16.87 -2.02 -14.61
C GLU A 249 -16.88 -1.79 -16.12
N LYS A 250 -18.06 -1.80 -16.75
CA LYS A 250 -18.21 -1.51 -18.18
C LYS A 250 -17.83 -0.06 -18.51
N GLU A 251 -18.31 0.90 -17.72
CA GLU A 251 -17.94 2.31 -17.89
C GLU A 251 -16.43 2.52 -17.75
N LEU A 252 -15.79 1.82 -16.82
CA LEU A 252 -14.34 1.85 -16.66
C LEU A 252 -13.60 1.25 -17.88
N ALA A 253 -14.12 0.16 -18.46
CA ALA A 253 -13.57 -0.41 -19.69
C ALA A 253 -13.71 0.57 -20.87
N ASP A 254 -14.85 1.25 -21.01
CA ASP A 254 -15.06 2.27 -22.05
C ASP A 254 -14.06 3.45 -21.88
N ASN A 255 -13.78 3.86 -20.65
CA ASN A 255 -12.76 4.86 -20.32
C ASN A 255 -11.35 4.39 -20.73
N PHE A 256 -10.97 3.15 -20.40
CA PHE A 256 -9.70 2.57 -20.83
C PHE A 256 -9.58 2.50 -22.36
N ALA A 257 -10.66 2.17 -23.07
CA ALA A 257 -10.68 2.13 -24.53
C ALA A 257 -10.32 3.50 -25.13
N SER A 258 -10.94 4.57 -24.61
CA SER A 258 -10.66 5.95 -25.02
C SER A 258 -9.21 6.37 -24.75
N MET A 259 -8.68 6.00 -23.57
CA MET A 259 -7.29 6.30 -23.19
C MET A 259 -6.28 5.56 -24.07
N LEU A 260 -6.49 4.26 -24.32
CA LEU A 260 -5.64 3.45 -25.19
C LEU A 260 -5.63 3.99 -26.62
N HIS A 261 -6.79 4.38 -27.15
CA HIS A 261 -6.89 5.00 -28.47
C HIS A 261 -6.04 6.28 -28.56
N SER A 262 -6.17 7.16 -27.57
CA SER A 262 -5.43 8.42 -27.50
C SER A 262 -3.91 8.21 -27.35
N ALA A 263 -3.50 7.25 -26.51
CA ALA A 263 -2.09 6.92 -26.29
C ALA A 263 -1.44 6.33 -27.56
N ARG A 264 -2.14 5.47 -28.29
CA ARG A 264 -1.69 4.91 -29.57
C ARG A 264 -1.46 5.99 -30.62
N ALA A 265 -2.40 6.93 -30.76
CA ALA A 265 -2.27 8.06 -31.67
C ALA A 265 -1.04 8.94 -31.34
N ASN A 266 -0.82 9.21 -30.04
CA ASN A 266 0.34 9.98 -29.57
C ASN A 266 1.68 9.26 -29.88
N ALA A 267 1.76 7.95 -29.60
CA ALA A 267 2.94 7.15 -29.88
C ALA A 267 3.29 7.11 -31.39
N GLN A 268 2.28 7.02 -32.25
CA GLN A 268 2.46 7.09 -33.71
C GLN A 268 2.99 8.46 -34.15
N TRP A 269 2.42 9.55 -33.63
CA TRP A 269 2.87 10.89 -33.97
C TRP A 269 4.32 11.16 -33.55
N LYS A 270 4.74 10.69 -32.37
CA LYS A 270 6.13 10.78 -31.91
C LYS A 270 7.10 10.01 -32.83
N LYS A 271 6.69 8.86 -33.39
CA LYS A 271 7.50 8.12 -34.37
C LYS A 271 7.69 8.90 -35.67
N VAL A 272 6.62 9.52 -36.20
CA VAL A 272 6.70 10.32 -37.44
C VAL A 272 7.66 11.49 -37.28
N LYS A 273 7.59 12.22 -36.16
CA LYS A 273 8.50 13.34 -35.88
C LYS A 273 9.96 12.95 -35.73
N LYS A 274 10.26 11.75 -35.22
CA LYS A 274 11.63 11.27 -35.08
C LYS A 274 12.27 10.89 -36.42
N ASN A 275 11.46 10.58 -37.42
CA ASN A 275 11.89 10.13 -38.75
C ASN A 275 11.83 11.24 -39.83
N ALA A 276 11.45 12.46 -39.46
CA ALA A 276 11.42 13.65 -40.31
C ALA A 276 12.58 14.58 -39.97
#